data_AF-A0A1Y1L1W0-F1
#
_entry.id   AF-A0A1Y1L1W0-F1
#
_cell.length_a   1.000
_cell.length_b   1.000
_cell.length_c   1.000
_cell.angle_alpha   90.00
_cell.angle_beta   90.00
_cell.angle_gamma   90.00
#
_symmetry.space_group_name_H-M   'P 1'
#
loop_
_entity.id
_entity.type
_entity.pdbx_description
1 polymer ?
#
loop_
_entity_poly.entity_id
_entity_poly.type
_entity_poly.pdbx_seq_one_letter_code
_entity_poly.pdbx_strand_id
1 'polypeptide(L)'
;MAAPVNLKDLTTDNITENVHAINSQCGNLRLKYLLERTVVHLHELARETRMTTNEWMAAILFLTQVGQISSDVRQEFILLSDVLGLSLLVDSIDHPKPKGSTEGTVLGPFHTEEAEHASAGSLISHDP
;
A
#
# COMPACT_ATOMS: atom_id res chain seq x y z
N MET A 1 0.99 -26.01 19.03
CA MET A 1 -0.21 -25.98 18.18
C MET A 1 -1.00 -24.74 18.56
N ALA A 2 -1.35 -23.88 17.59
CA ALA A 2 -2.26 -22.78 17.86
C ALA A 2 -3.61 -23.36 18.34
N ALA A 3 -4.20 -22.77 19.38
CA ALA A 3 -5.51 -23.19 19.87
C ALA A 3 -6.56 -23.07 18.75
N PRO A 4 -7.57 -23.95 18.69
CA PRO A 4 -8.63 -23.86 17.69
C PRO A 4 -9.35 -22.51 17.81
N VAL A 5 -9.46 -21.80 16.69
CA VAL A 5 -10.16 -20.52 16.60
C VAL A 5 -11.67 -20.78 16.69
N ASN A 6 -12.33 -20.24 17.70
CA ASN A 6 -13.79 -20.30 17.80
C ASN A 6 -14.40 -19.24 16.90
N LEU A 7 -15.06 -19.67 15.82
CA LEU A 7 -15.69 -18.82 14.82
C LEU A 7 -17.19 -18.67 15.13
N LYS A 8 -17.71 -17.45 14.99
CA LYS A 8 -19.15 -17.17 15.07
C LYS A 8 -19.83 -17.53 13.76
N ASP A 9 -21.17 -17.65 13.77
CA ASP A 9 -21.96 -17.74 12.54
C ASP A 9 -21.69 -16.54 11.63
N LEU A 10 -21.50 -16.75 10.33
CA LEU A 10 -21.11 -15.70 9.40
C LEU A 10 -22.30 -14.79 9.04
N THR A 11 -22.23 -13.53 9.47
CA THR A 11 -23.15 -12.46 9.07
C THR A 11 -22.37 -11.27 8.52
N THR A 12 -23.08 -10.35 7.85
CA THR A 12 -22.51 -9.09 7.37
C THR A 12 -21.89 -8.24 8.49
N ASP A 13 -22.36 -8.44 9.72
CA ASP A 13 -22.00 -7.61 10.86
C ASP A 13 -20.80 -8.17 11.62
N ASN A 14 -20.60 -9.49 11.62
CA ASN A 14 -19.57 -10.14 12.43
C ASN A 14 -18.43 -10.79 11.62
N ILE A 15 -18.51 -10.79 10.28
CA ILE A 15 -17.45 -11.38 9.42
C ILE A 15 -16.06 -10.78 9.68
N THR A 16 -15.98 -9.49 10.03
CA THR A 16 -14.70 -8.83 10.39
C THR A 16 -14.01 -9.53 11.56
N GLU A 17 -14.76 -9.89 12.60
CA GLU A 17 -14.22 -10.55 13.80
C GLU A 17 -13.70 -11.95 13.47
N ASN A 18 -14.45 -12.70 12.65
CA ASN A 18 -14.04 -14.02 12.18
C ASN A 18 -12.74 -13.95 11.37
N VAL A 19 -12.59 -12.95 10.48
CA VAL A 19 -11.35 -12.76 9.71
C VAL A 19 -10.18 -12.41 10.61
N HIS A 20 -10.36 -11.55 11.62
CA HIS A 20 -9.31 -11.28 12.61
C HIS A 20 -8.90 -12.54 13.37
N ALA A 21 -9.87 -13.34 13.80
CA ALA A 21 -9.61 -14.57 14.53
C ALA A 21 -8.76 -15.55 13.69
N ILE A 22 -9.02 -15.65 12.39
CA ILE A 22 -8.23 -16.46 11.45
C ILE A 22 -6.82 -15.85 11.26
N ASN A 23 -6.72 -14.55 10.95
CA ASN A 23 -5.44 -13.89 10.69
C ASN A 23 -4.54 -13.79 11.94
N SER A 24 -5.13 -13.95 13.13
CA SER A 24 -4.44 -13.89 14.41
C SER A 24 -3.35 -14.95 14.61
N GLN A 25 -3.34 -15.98 13.75
CA GLN A 25 -2.38 -17.09 13.74
C GLN A 25 -1.00 -16.70 13.18
N CYS A 26 -0.83 -15.47 12.66
CA CYS A 26 0.45 -14.96 12.21
C CYS A 26 1.43 -14.77 13.39
N GLY A 27 2.65 -15.28 13.27
CA GLY A 27 3.70 -15.14 14.30
C GLY A 27 4.32 -13.73 14.40
N ASN A 28 4.18 -12.90 13.36
CA ASN A 28 4.69 -11.53 13.37
C ASN A 28 3.64 -10.57 13.92
N LEU A 29 3.88 -10.05 15.13
CA LEU A 29 2.95 -9.18 15.85
C LEU A 29 2.66 -7.87 15.10
N ARG A 30 3.67 -7.28 14.43
CA ARG A 30 3.49 -6.03 13.68
C ARG A 30 2.67 -6.25 12.42
N LEU A 31 2.97 -7.30 11.66
CA LEU A 31 2.20 -7.65 10.47
C LEU A 31 0.75 -8.00 10.83
N LYS A 32 0.54 -8.73 11.92
CA LYS A 32 -0.79 -9.03 12.44
C LYS A 32 -1.59 -7.76 12.71
N TYR A 33 -1.01 -6.80 13.44
CA TYR A 33 -1.67 -5.51 13.70
C TYR A 33 -2.03 -4.76 12.40
N LEU A 34 -1.10 -4.71 11.43
CA LEU A 34 -1.36 -4.05 10.15
C LEU A 34 -2.50 -4.74 9.38
N LEU A 35 -2.49 -6.07 9.29
CA LEU A 35 -3.55 -6.84 8.63
C LEU A 35 -4.91 -6.71 9.33
N GLU A 36 -4.94 -6.67 10.66
CA GLU A 36 -6.16 -6.41 11.42
C GLU A 36 -6.74 -5.04 11.03
N ARG A 37 -5.93 -3.97 11.04
CA ARG A 37 -6.41 -2.63 10.64
C ARG A 37 -6.84 -2.56 9.17
N THR A 38 -6.11 -3.21 8.27
CA THR A 38 -6.47 -3.27 6.84
C THR A 38 -7.84 -3.94 6.63
N VAL A 39 -8.09 -5.06 7.29
CA VAL A 39 -9.37 -5.78 7.18
C VAL A 39 -10.53 -4.94 7.71
N VAL A 40 -10.34 -4.22 8.83
CA VAL A 40 -11.36 -3.30 9.36
C VAL A 40 -11.74 -2.26 8.30
N HIS A 41 -10.76 -1.50 7.80
CA HIS A 41 -11.02 -0.41 6.85
C HIS A 41 -11.56 -0.91 5.50
N LEU A 42 -11.13 -2.08 5.03
CA LEU A 42 -11.65 -2.68 3.80
C LEU A 42 -13.13 -3.11 3.95
N HIS A 43 -13.49 -3.74 5.08
CA HIS A 43 -14.87 -4.12 5.34
C HIS A 43 -15.78 -2.91 5.59
N GLU A 44 -15.27 -1.85 6.24
CA GLU A 44 -15.97 -0.58 6.38
C GLU A 44 -16.25 0.06 5.02
N LEU A 45 -15.26 0.15 4.13
CA LEU A 45 -15.44 0.66 2.76
C LEU A 45 -16.54 -0.09 2.01
N ALA A 46 -16.54 -1.43 2.08
CA ALA A 46 -17.55 -2.26 1.42
C ALA A 46 -18.95 -2.03 1.99
N ARG A 47 -19.08 -1.90 3.32
CA ARG A 47 -20.37 -1.64 4.00
C ARG A 47 -20.89 -0.23 3.72
N GLU A 48 -20.02 0.77 3.85
CA GLU A 48 -20.34 2.19 3.62
C GLU A 48 -20.86 2.42 2.20
N THR A 49 -20.19 1.84 1.21
CA THR A 49 -20.55 1.98 -0.21
C THR A 49 -21.67 1.04 -0.63
N ARG A 50 -22.04 0.06 0.22
CA ARG A 50 -22.90 -1.07 -0.15
C ARG A 50 -22.42 -1.72 -1.45
N MET A 51 -21.11 -1.99 -1.53
CA MET A 51 -20.42 -2.45 -2.72
C MET A 51 -21.14 -3.65 -3.37
N THR A 52 -21.44 -3.52 -4.65
CA THR A 52 -22.08 -4.57 -5.44
C THR A 52 -21.06 -5.61 -5.90
N THR A 53 -21.53 -6.80 -6.28
CA THR A 53 -20.68 -7.84 -6.87
C THR A 53 -19.97 -7.35 -8.14
N ASN A 54 -20.61 -6.50 -8.94
CA ASN A 54 -20.02 -5.97 -10.17
C ASN A 54 -18.88 -4.99 -9.88
N GLU A 55 -19.06 -4.08 -8.91
CA GLU A 55 -18.01 -3.13 -8.50
C GLU A 55 -16.85 -3.87 -7.84
N TRP A 56 -17.14 -4.85 -6.98
CA TRP A 56 -16.13 -5.72 -6.41
C TRP A 56 -15.33 -6.45 -7.49
N MET A 57 -16.00 -7.06 -8.48
CA MET A 57 -15.33 -7.74 -9.59
C MET A 57 -14.48 -6.77 -10.42
N ALA A 58 -14.98 -5.56 -10.68
CA ALA A 58 -14.22 -4.53 -11.39
C ALA A 58 -12.94 -4.14 -10.63
N ALA A 59 -13.01 -3.97 -9.31
CA ALA A 59 -11.85 -3.69 -8.48
C ALA A 59 -10.83 -4.85 -8.49
N ILE A 60 -11.30 -6.10 -8.43
CA ILE A 60 -10.42 -7.28 -8.53
C ILE A 60 -9.72 -7.34 -9.89
N LEU A 61 -10.45 -7.10 -10.98
CA LEU A 61 -9.88 -7.08 -12.32
C LEU A 61 -8.86 -5.94 -12.50
N PHE A 62 -9.14 -4.77 -11.93
CA PHE A 62 -8.20 -3.65 -11.92
C PHE A 62 -6.90 -4.00 -11.19
N LEU A 63 -6.98 -4.51 -9.96
CA LEU A 63 -5.80 -4.93 -9.19
C LEU A 63 -5.02 -6.07 -9.88
N THR A 64 -5.75 -6.97 -10.55
CA THR A 64 -5.13 -8.03 -11.37
C THR A 64 -4.33 -7.44 -12.52
N GLN A 65 -4.87 -6.45 -13.25
CA GLN A 65 -4.16 -5.79 -14.35
C GLN A 65 -2.92 -5.03 -13.86
N VAL A 66 -3.03 -4.32 -12.72
CA VAL A 66 -1.87 -3.68 -12.05
C VAL A 66 -0.76 -4.70 -11.78
N GLY A 67 -1.12 -5.87 -11.23
CA GLY A 67 -0.18 -6.96 -11.01
C GLY A 67 0.43 -7.52 -12.31
N GLN A 68 -0.37 -7.70 -13.35
CA GLN A 68 0.07 -8.26 -14.65
C GLN A 68 1.00 -7.33 -15.44
N ILE A 69 0.85 -6.01 -15.28
CA ILE A 69 1.71 -5.01 -15.92
C ILE A 69 3.04 -4.87 -15.17
N SER A 70 3.07 -5.22 -13.88
CA SER A 70 4.28 -5.14 -13.07
C SER A 70 5.36 -6.12 -13.56
N SER A 71 6.61 -5.67 -13.59
CA SER A 71 7.79 -6.43 -13.94
C SER A 71 8.95 -6.11 -12.99
N ASP A 72 10.13 -6.66 -13.27
CA ASP A 72 11.38 -6.33 -12.60
C ASP A 72 11.75 -4.83 -12.71
N VAL A 73 11.47 -4.21 -13.86
CA VAL A 73 11.77 -2.79 -14.13
C VAL A 73 10.57 -1.85 -13.97
N ARG A 74 9.36 -2.39 -13.76
CA ARG A 74 8.12 -1.59 -13.66
C ARG A 74 7.27 -2.03 -12.48
N GLN A 75 7.10 -1.18 -11.47
CA GLN A 75 6.33 -1.51 -10.26
C GLN A 75 4.99 -0.76 -10.21
N GLU A 76 3.94 -1.33 -10.83
CA GLU A 76 2.64 -0.64 -10.91
C GLU A 76 1.92 -0.54 -9.56
N PHE A 77 2.19 -1.43 -8.60
CA PHE A 77 1.65 -1.26 -7.26
C PHE A 77 2.25 -0.04 -6.53
N ILE A 78 3.51 0.31 -6.82
CA ILE A 78 4.12 1.55 -6.32
C ILE A 78 3.46 2.75 -7.01
N LEU A 79 3.29 2.70 -8.33
CA LEU A 79 2.61 3.79 -9.06
C LEU A 79 1.14 3.97 -8.65
N LEU A 80 0.43 2.87 -8.38
CA LEU A 80 -0.91 2.93 -7.82
C LEU A 80 -0.90 3.57 -6.43
N SER A 81 0.09 3.25 -5.59
CA SER A 81 0.30 3.90 -4.30
C SER A 81 0.52 5.42 -4.45
N ASP A 82 1.29 5.84 -5.45
CA ASP A 82 1.52 7.26 -5.77
C ASP A 82 0.23 7.97 -6.18
N VAL A 83 -0.57 7.37 -7.06
CA VAL A 83 -1.87 7.92 -7.50
C VAL A 83 -2.87 8.03 -6.35
N LEU A 84 -2.85 7.07 -5.42
CA LEU A 84 -3.70 7.09 -4.22
C LEU A 84 -3.14 8.00 -3.10
N GLY A 85 -1.95 8.56 -3.27
CA GLY A 85 -1.27 9.40 -2.27
C GLY A 85 -0.72 8.64 -1.05
N LEU A 86 -0.71 7.30 -1.09
CA LEU A 86 -0.26 6.47 0.03
C LEU A 86 1.26 6.55 0.23
N SER A 87 2.04 6.59 -0.85
CA SER A 87 3.51 6.68 -0.77
C SER A 87 3.97 7.96 -0.08
N LEU A 88 3.38 9.10 -0.44
CA LEU A 88 3.66 10.39 0.21
C LEU A 88 3.22 10.42 1.67
N LEU A 89 2.07 9.81 1.99
CA LEU A 89 1.60 9.70 3.37
C LEU A 89 2.57 8.87 4.22
N VAL A 90 3.05 7.72 3.70
CA VAL A 90 4.02 6.87 4.39
C VAL A 90 5.34 7.61 4.59
N ASP A 91 5.86 8.28 3.56
CA ASP A 91 7.10 9.08 3.66
C ASP A 91 6.99 10.16 4.75
N SER A 92 5.85 10.87 4.80
CA SER A 92 5.61 11.91 5.81
C SER A 92 5.55 11.38 7.24
N ILE A 93 5.05 10.15 7.44
CA ILE A 93 5.00 9.48 8.74
C ILE A 93 6.41 9.02 9.18
N ASP A 94 7.19 8.48 8.25
CA ASP A 94 8.50 7.90 8.54
C ASP A 94 9.61 8.96 8.67
N HIS A 95 9.46 10.09 7.97
CA HIS A 95 10.44 11.17 7.91
C HIS A 95 9.87 12.52 8.36
N PRO A 96 9.40 12.66 9.63
CA PRO A 96 8.84 13.92 10.12
C PRO A 96 9.88 15.04 10.07
N LYS A 97 9.48 16.18 9.48
CA LYS A 97 10.35 17.32 9.23
C LYS A 97 10.27 18.36 10.36
N PRO A 98 11.41 18.83 10.90
CA PRO A 98 11.42 19.96 11.82
C PRO A 98 10.86 21.23 11.16
N LYS A 99 10.28 22.12 11.97
CA LYS A 99 9.76 23.39 11.45
C LYS A 99 10.86 24.18 10.74
N GLY A 100 10.63 24.51 9.46
CA GLY A 100 11.56 25.29 8.64
C GLY A 100 12.60 24.48 7.86
N SER A 101 12.58 23.14 7.94
CA SER A 101 13.36 22.30 7.02
C SER A 101 12.66 22.13 5.67
N THR A 102 13.41 21.74 4.63
CA THR A 102 12.85 21.39 3.32
C THR A 102 11.89 20.20 3.45
N GLU A 103 10.70 20.35 2.87
CA GLU A 103 9.69 19.29 2.83
C GLU A 103 10.15 18.10 1.98
N GLY A 104 9.79 16.89 2.43
CA GLY A 104 10.06 15.65 1.71
C GLY A 104 9.07 15.45 0.54
N THR A 105 9.47 14.62 -0.42
CA THR A 105 8.59 14.08 -1.46
C THR A 105 9.11 12.72 -1.88
N VAL A 106 8.27 11.93 -2.54
CA VAL A 106 8.63 10.62 -3.07
C VAL A 106 9.74 10.74 -4.12
N LEU A 107 10.64 9.76 -4.14
CA LEU A 107 11.77 9.69 -5.09
C LEU A 107 11.31 9.48 -6.55
N GLY A 108 10.22 8.72 -6.74
CA GLY A 108 9.77 8.27 -8.05
C GLY A 108 10.62 7.14 -8.65
N PRO A 109 10.21 6.58 -9.81
CA PRO A 109 10.81 5.34 -10.34
C PRO A 109 12.08 5.55 -11.17
N PHE A 110 12.51 6.81 -11.40
CA PHE A 110 13.56 7.13 -12.37
C PHE A 110 14.93 7.43 -11.75
N HIS A 111 15.09 7.25 -10.44
CA HIS A 111 16.39 7.41 -9.80
C HIS A 111 17.37 6.29 -10.21
N THR A 112 18.62 6.66 -10.48
CA THR A 112 19.73 5.73 -10.75
C THR A 112 20.94 6.11 -9.91
N GLU A 113 21.74 5.12 -9.49
CA GLU A 113 22.99 5.33 -8.78
C GLU A 113 24.17 5.67 -9.73
N GLU A 114 23.94 5.65 -11.05
CA GLU A 114 24.98 5.82 -12.08
C GLU A 114 25.20 7.29 -12.50
N ALA A 115 24.71 8.25 -11.72
CA ALA A 115 24.85 9.66 -12.06
C ALA A 115 26.33 10.12 -12.03
N GLU A 116 26.77 10.80 -13.09
CA GLU A 116 28.13 11.35 -13.15
C GLU A 116 28.33 12.50 -12.15
N HIS A 117 29.50 12.54 -11.51
CA HIS A 117 29.86 13.66 -10.64
C HIS A 117 30.25 14.89 -11.46
N ALA A 118 29.56 16.01 -11.23
CA ALA A 118 29.83 17.28 -11.90
C ALA A 118 30.14 18.40 -10.91
N SER A 119 30.96 19.36 -11.32
CA SER A 119 31.27 20.53 -10.51
C SER A 119 30.12 21.55 -10.51
N ALA A 120 30.07 22.43 -9.50
CA ALA A 120 29.04 23.46 -9.44
C ALA A 120 29.06 24.36 -10.69
N GLY A 121 27.91 24.49 -11.36
CA GLY A 121 27.76 25.25 -12.60
C GLY A 121 27.99 24.44 -13.89
N SER A 122 28.24 23.13 -13.79
CA SER A 122 28.36 22.25 -14.96
C SER A 122 27.00 21.98 -15.62
N LEU A 123 27.02 21.67 -16.92
CA LEU A 123 25.85 21.19 -17.67
C LEU A 123 25.58 19.71 -17.33
N ILE A 124 24.30 19.38 -17.11
CA ILE A 124 23.82 17.99 -16.93
C ILE A 124 23.17 17.42 -18.20
N SER A 125 23.09 18.22 -19.27
CA SER A 125 22.53 17.82 -20.56
C SER A 125 23.67 17.46 -21.52
N HIS A 126 23.56 16.30 -22.17
CA HIS A 126 24.49 15.83 -23.18
C HIS A 126 23.84 15.64 -24.56
N ASP A 127 22.55 15.97 -24.69
CA ASP A 127 21.86 15.94 -25.97
C ASP A 127 22.42 17.02 -26.92
N PRO A 128 22.60 16.70 -28.22
CA PRO A 128 23.09 17.64 -29.24
C PRO A 128 22.12 18.76 -29.60
#